data_AF-A0A2T5CA97-F1
#
_entry.id   AF-A0A2T5CA97-F1
#
_cell.length_a   1.000
_cell.length_b   1.000
_cell.length_c   1.000
_cell.angle_alpha   90.00
_cell.angle_beta   90.00
_cell.angle_gamma   90.00
#
_symmetry.space_group_name_H-M   'P 1'
#
loop_
_entity.id
_entity.type
_entity.pdbx_description
1 polymer ?
#
loop_
_entity_poly.entity_id
_entity_poly.type
_entity_poly.pdbx_seq_one_letter_code
_entity_poly.pdbx_strand_id
1 'polypeptide(L)'
;MPADSESKLLKAQLKAILAEEREFASRVVYYRRADTQSPWWQNFIPFKFLVEHFGRKKETTQFSQKHLRFKETALRAAEEAVRSGNAERARREMKGELREFWMREQKLESREVYENLSAMMDLLMDHYLGLLQTREREYLLMVRGAYQNRAAYQEYLTRMEHVEHAVDQGVVETLGKIWPDPYIQSKQKAIRDVRKRALDDAF
;
A
#
# COMPACT_ATOMS: atom_id res chain seq x y z
N MET A 1 36.16 -0.41 3.12
CA MET A 1 35.32 -0.92 2.00
C MET A 1 33.93 -1.48 2.37
N PRO A 2 33.45 -1.59 3.64
CA PRO A 2 32.11 -2.17 3.91
C PRO A 2 30.91 -1.25 3.59
N ALA A 3 31.10 0.08 3.60
CA ALA A 3 30.02 1.05 3.36
C ALA A 3 29.43 0.97 1.94
N ASP A 4 30.21 0.54 0.94
CA ASP A 4 29.74 0.45 -0.45
C ASP A 4 28.87 -0.81 -0.68
N SER A 5 29.18 -1.92 -0.01
CA SER A 5 28.35 -3.14 -0.08
C SER A 5 27.00 -2.97 0.61
N GLU A 6 26.95 -2.29 1.76
CA GLU A 6 25.70 -2.03 2.49
C GLU A 6 24.81 -1.05 1.72
N SER A 7 25.39 0.00 1.14
CA SER A 7 24.66 0.93 0.27
C SER A 7 24.08 0.26 -0.97
N LYS A 8 24.83 -0.67 -1.60
CA LYS A 8 24.35 -1.47 -2.74
C LYS A 8 23.23 -2.41 -2.35
N LEU A 9 23.33 -3.07 -1.20
CA LEU A 9 22.28 -3.95 -0.66
C LEU A 9 20.99 -3.16 -0.41
N LEU A 10 21.08 -2.05 0.32
CA LEU A 10 19.93 -1.19 0.63
C LEU A 10 19.22 -0.73 -0.65
N LYS A 11 19.96 -0.29 -1.67
CA LYS A 11 19.38 0.09 -2.97
C LYS A 11 18.65 -1.05 -3.66
N ALA A 12 19.20 -2.27 -3.60
CA ALA A 12 18.56 -3.45 -4.18
C ALA A 12 17.26 -3.81 -3.44
N GLN A 13 17.27 -3.76 -2.10
CA GLN A 13 16.10 -4.02 -1.26
C GLN A 13 14.98 -3.01 -1.54
N LEU A 14 15.31 -1.71 -1.55
CA LEU A 14 14.34 -0.65 -1.87
C LEU A 14 13.72 -0.86 -3.25
N LYS A 15 14.52 -1.23 -4.25
CA LYS A 15 14.02 -1.53 -5.60
C LYS A 15 13.07 -2.72 -5.60
N ALA A 16 13.40 -3.79 -4.88
CA ALA A 16 12.57 -4.99 -4.77
C ALA A 16 11.24 -4.70 -4.06
N ILE A 17 11.27 -3.97 -2.95
CA ILE A 17 10.06 -3.55 -2.21
C ILE A 17 9.17 -2.69 -3.10
N LEU A 18 9.72 -1.67 -3.77
CA LEU A 18 8.95 -0.81 -4.66
C LEU A 18 8.35 -1.56 -5.86
N ALA A 19 9.07 -2.54 -6.41
CA ALA A 19 8.57 -3.37 -7.49
C ALA A 19 7.37 -4.19 -7.03
N GLU A 20 7.47 -4.83 -5.86
CA GLU A 20 6.38 -5.61 -5.27
C GLU A 20 5.17 -4.73 -4.97
N GLU A 21 5.35 -3.53 -4.39
CA GLU A 21 4.23 -2.64 -4.06
C GLU A 21 3.45 -2.19 -5.30
N ARG A 22 4.16 -1.96 -6.41
CA ARG A 22 3.55 -1.65 -7.70
C ARG A 22 2.81 -2.85 -8.27
N GLU A 23 3.37 -4.04 -8.17
CA GLU A 23 2.72 -5.27 -8.61
C GLU A 23 1.50 -5.60 -7.75
N PHE A 24 1.58 -5.43 -6.44
CA PHE A 24 0.46 -5.55 -5.51
C PHE A 24 -0.68 -4.61 -5.92
N ALA A 25 -0.40 -3.32 -6.13
CA ALA A 25 -1.40 -2.35 -6.57
C ALA A 25 -2.04 -2.76 -7.92
N SER A 26 -1.22 -3.24 -8.87
CA SER A 26 -1.69 -3.77 -10.16
C SER A 26 -2.62 -4.98 -10.01
N ARG A 27 -2.24 -5.95 -9.16
CA ARG A 27 -3.06 -7.14 -8.85
C ARG A 27 -4.40 -6.75 -8.22
N VAL A 28 -4.41 -5.84 -7.24
CA VAL A 28 -5.67 -5.39 -6.61
C VAL A 28 -6.62 -4.79 -7.64
N VAL A 29 -6.12 -3.95 -8.56
CA VAL A 29 -6.93 -3.38 -9.65
C VAL A 29 -7.46 -4.48 -10.58
N TYR A 30 -6.64 -5.49 -10.89
CA TYR A 30 -7.03 -6.61 -11.74
C TYR A 30 -8.14 -7.47 -11.10
N TYR A 31 -7.97 -7.92 -9.85
CA TYR A 31 -8.96 -8.72 -9.13
C TYR A 31 -10.30 -7.99 -9.00
N ARG A 32 -10.25 -6.70 -8.69
CA ARG A 32 -11.46 -5.89 -8.59
C ARG A 32 -12.24 -5.83 -9.91
N ARG A 33 -11.54 -5.69 -11.04
CA ARG A 33 -12.18 -5.70 -12.37
C ARG A 33 -12.74 -7.06 -12.77
N ALA A 34 -12.06 -8.15 -12.40
CA ALA A 34 -12.54 -9.50 -12.67
C ALA A 34 -13.87 -9.81 -11.96
N ASP A 35 -14.08 -9.26 -10.77
CA ASP A 35 -15.33 -9.41 -9.99
C ASP A 35 -16.48 -8.50 -10.48
N THR A 36 -16.21 -7.50 -11.33
CA THR A 36 -17.25 -6.60 -11.83
C THR A 36 -17.80 -7.13 -13.16
N GLN A 37 -18.84 -7.98 -13.13
CA GLN A 37 -19.56 -8.35 -14.35
C GLN A 37 -20.12 -7.07 -15.00
N SER A 38 -19.52 -6.65 -16.11
CA SER A 38 -20.10 -5.60 -16.95
C SER A 38 -21.46 -6.07 -17.46
N PRO A 39 -22.53 -5.29 -17.29
CA PRO A 39 -23.82 -5.62 -17.88
C PRO A 39 -23.69 -5.83 -19.39
N TRP A 40 -24.26 -6.92 -19.90
CA TRP A 40 -24.17 -7.35 -21.30
C TRP A 40 -24.56 -6.28 -22.34
N TRP A 41 -25.34 -5.26 -21.95
CA TRP A 41 -25.70 -4.12 -22.80
C TRP A 41 -24.54 -3.15 -23.09
N GLN A 42 -23.42 -3.21 -22.36
CA GLN A 42 -22.24 -2.37 -22.60
C GLN A 42 -21.34 -2.85 -23.74
N ASN A 43 -21.56 -4.06 -24.26
CA ASN A 43 -20.83 -4.61 -25.41
C ASN A 43 -21.33 -4.09 -26.77
N PHE A 44 -22.43 -3.32 -26.79
CA PHE A 44 -23.00 -2.75 -28.03
C PHE A 44 -22.45 -1.36 -28.39
N ILE A 45 -21.42 -0.85 -27.70
CA ILE A 45 -20.81 0.46 -27.98
C ILE A 45 -19.51 0.26 -28.79
N PRO A 46 -19.47 0.59 -30.10
CA PRO A 46 -18.40 0.18 -31.02
C PRO A 46 -17.00 0.77 -30.73
N PHE A 47 -16.90 1.74 -29.81
CA PHE A 47 -15.67 2.47 -29.51
C PHE A 47 -15.14 2.27 -28.07
N LYS A 48 -15.75 1.39 -27.25
CA LYS A 48 -15.33 1.18 -25.84
C LYS A 48 -13.95 0.52 -25.71
N PHE A 49 -13.55 -0.34 -26.66
CA PHE A 49 -12.28 -1.08 -26.61
C PHE A 49 -11.04 -0.16 -26.72
N LEU A 50 -11.14 0.96 -27.45
CA LEU A 50 -10.07 1.95 -27.57
C LEU A 50 -9.96 2.84 -26.32
N VAL A 51 -11.09 3.16 -25.68
CA VAL A 51 -11.14 3.92 -24.41
C VAL A 51 -10.68 3.08 -23.22
N GLU A 52 -11.01 1.78 -23.17
CA GLU A 52 -10.50 0.86 -22.15
C GLU A 52 -8.99 0.63 -22.27
N HIS A 53 -8.43 0.60 -23.50
CA HIS A 53 -6.99 0.40 -23.69
C HIS A 53 -6.16 1.63 -23.25
N PHE A 54 -6.69 2.85 -23.37
CA PHE A 54 -6.07 4.07 -22.84
C PHE A 54 -6.42 4.35 -21.36
N GLY A 55 -7.62 3.95 -20.90
CA GLY A 55 -8.03 3.98 -19.50
C GLY A 55 -7.23 3.02 -18.60
N ARG A 56 -6.73 1.91 -19.15
CA ARG A 56 -5.77 0.99 -18.50
C ARG A 56 -4.53 1.68 -17.96
N LYS A 57 -4.05 2.76 -18.59
CA LYS A 57 -2.92 3.53 -18.07
C LYS A 57 -3.39 4.61 -17.11
N LYS A 58 -4.44 5.39 -17.41
CA LYS A 58 -4.76 6.61 -16.66
C LYS A 58 -5.37 6.37 -15.26
N GLU A 59 -6.31 5.44 -15.12
CA GLU A 59 -6.93 5.13 -13.82
C GLU A 59 -5.98 4.35 -12.89
N THR A 60 -5.24 3.40 -13.45
CA THR A 60 -4.17 2.69 -12.76
C THR A 60 -3.11 3.68 -12.30
N THR A 61 -2.75 4.68 -13.11
CA THR A 61 -1.75 5.69 -12.73
C THR A 61 -2.28 6.62 -11.63
N GLN A 62 -3.56 7.02 -11.62
CA GLN A 62 -4.09 7.92 -10.59
C GLN A 62 -4.37 7.22 -9.24
N PHE A 63 -4.91 5.99 -9.25
CA PHE A 63 -5.08 5.18 -8.04
C PHE A 63 -3.71 4.72 -7.51
N SER A 64 -2.81 4.28 -8.40
CA SER A 64 -1.41 3.97 -8.05
C SER A 64 -0.72 5.20 -7.50
N GLN A 65 -0.89 6.42 -8.05
CA GLN A 65 -0.18 7.59 -7.53
C GLN A 65 -0.59 7.96 -6.11
N LYS A 66 -1.88 7.91 -5.73
CA LYS A 66 -2.31 8.26 -4.36
C LYS A 66 -2.09 7.13 -3.36
N HIS A 67 -2.40 5.89 -3.72
CA HIS A 67 -2.24 4.74 -2.82
C HIS A 67 -0.76 4.36 -2.64
N LEU A 68 0.05 4.43 -3.70
CA LEU A 68 1.49 4.19 -3.63
C LEU A 68 2.21 5.33 -2.90
N ARG A 69 1.73 6.58 -2.94
CA ARG A 69 2.39 7.71 -2.27
C ARG A 69 2.58 7.48 -0.77
N PHE A 70 1.56 6.99 -0.05
CA PHE A 70 1.70 6.68 1.38
C PHE A 70 2.73 5.59 1.65
N LYS A 71 2.71 4.53 0.82
CA LYS A 71 3.68 3.43 0.90
C LYS A 71 5.10 3.89 0.57
N GLU A 72 5.26 4.74 -0.44
CA GLU A 72 6.55 5.35 -0.79
C GLU A 72 7.05 6.27 0.32
N THR A 73 6.18 7.07 0.94
CA THR A 73 6.54 7.92 2.09
C THR A 73 6.98 7.07 3.29
N ALA A 74 6.25 6.00 3.62
CA ALA A 74 6.64 5.09 4.69
C ALA A 74 7.96 4.36 4.38
N LEU A 75 8.18 3.95 3.13
CA LEU A 75 9.42 3.30 2.71
C LEU A 75 10.61 4.26 2.75
N ARG A 76 10.44 5.52 2.34
CA ARG A 76 11.47 6.56 2.46
C ARG A 76 11.81 6.83 3.93
N ALA A 77 10.81 6.85 4.81
CA ALA A 77 11.04 6.98 6.24
C ALA A 77 11.82 5.78 6.80
N ALA A 78 11.51 4.56 6.37
CA ALA A 78 12.26 3.37 6.74
C ALA A 78 13.71 3.40 6.20
N GLU A 79 13.92 3.85 4.95
CA GLU A 79 15.24 4.06 4.37
C GLU A 79 16.06 5.08 5.19
N GLU A 80 15.46 6.22 5.54
CA GLU A 80 16.11 7.27 6.32
C GLU A 80 16.43 6.78 7.73
N ALA A 81 15.54 6.01 8.34
CA ALA A 81 15.79 5.39 9.64
C ALA A 81 16.98 4.43 9.61
N VAL A 82 17.14 3.63 8.55
CA VAL A 82 18.31 2.74 8.37
C VAL A 82 19.59 3.55 8.15
N ARG A 83 19.54 4.64 7.36
CA ARG A 83 20.70 5.48 7.07
C ARG A 83 21.16 6.32 8.26
N SER A 84 20.23 6.95 8.94
CA SER A 84 20.50 7.87 10.07
C SER A 84 20.65 7.14 11.39
N GLY A 85 20.21 5.88 11.48
CA GLY A 85 20.09 5.13 12.72
C GLY A 85 19.03 5.69 13.69
N ASN A 86 18.14 6.60 13.22
CA ASN A 86 17.18 7.29 14.07
C ASN A 86 15.74 7.10 13.56
N ALA A 87 15.16 5.95 13.88
CA ALA A 87 13.79 5.60 13.50
C ALA A 87 12.75 6.59 14.03
N GLU A 88 12.93 7.11 15.25
CA GLU A 88 11.98 8.06 15.85
C GLU A 88 11.95 9.39 15.11
N ARG A 89 13.11 9.88 14.66
CA ARG A 89 13.17 11.08 13.82
C ARG A 89 12.47 10.86 12.49
N ALA A 90 12.79 9.79 11.79
CA ALA A 90 12.17 9.48 10.51
C ALA A 90 10.65 9.30 10.63
N ARG A 91 10.17 8.67 11.72
CA ARG A 91 8.74 8.52 12.01
C ARG A 91 8.05 9.87 12.23
N ARG A 92 8.69 10.79 12.96
CA ARG A 92 8.16 12.16 13.14
C ARG A 92 8.08 12.94 11.84
N GLU A 93 9.12 12.86 11.01
CA GLU A 93 9.15 13.52 9.69
C GLU A 93 8.06 12.96 8.77
N MET A 94 7.92 11.64 8.70
CA MET A 94 6.84 10.93 8.00
C MET A 94 5.44 11.40 8.43
N LYS A 95 5.18 11.48 9.74
CA LYS A 95 3.90 11.96 10.28
C LYS A 95 3.67 13.45 10.01
N GLY A 96 4.74 14.24 9.98
CA GLY A 96 4.72 15.64 9.56
C GLY A 96 4.26 15.78 8.11
N GLU A 97 4.86 15.02 7.19
CA GLU A 97 4.44 14.99 5.78
C GLU A 97 2.99 14.55 5.61
N LEU A 98 2.56 13.51 6.33
CA LEU A 98 1.16 13.07 6.34
C LEU A 98 0.23 14.20 6.76
N ARG A 99 0.57 14.90 7.85
CA ARG A 99 -0.24 16.02 8.37
C ARG A 99 -0.32 17.17 7.37
N GLU A 100 0.78 17.53 6.72
CA GLU A 100 0.79 18.57 5.70
C GLU A 100 -0.05 18.20 4.48
N PHE A 101 0.12 16.98 3.96
CA PHE A 101 -0.71 16.45 2.87
C PHE A 101 -2.19 16.47 3.24
N TRP A 102 -2.51 15.99 4.45
CA TRP A 102 -3.88 15.92 4.95
C TRP A 102 -4.53 17.31 5.08
N MET A 103 -3.83 18.25 5.73
CA MET A 103 -4.33 19.61 5.94
C MET A 103 -4.41 20.44 4.66
N ARG A 104 -3.46 20.30 3.72
CA ARG A 104 -3.41 21.14 2.50
C ARG A 104 -4.18 20.56 1.33
N GLU A 105 -4.10 19.25 1.09
CA GLU A 105 -4.65 18.64 -0.13
C GLU A 105 -6.07 18.09 0.04
N GLN A 106 -6.40 17.54 1.22
CA GLN A 106 -7.70 16.88 1.43
C GLN A 106 -8.75 17.77 2.10
N LYS A 107 -8.35 18.79 2.87
CA LYS A 107 -9.28 19.66 3.66
C LYS A 107 -10.29 18.88 4.50
N LEU A 108 -9.98 17.63 4.84
CA LEU A 108 -10.82 16.77 5.66
C LEU A 108 -10.42 16.97 7.12
N GLU A 109 -11.31 17.57 7.91
CA GLU A 109 -11.06 17.84 9.34
C GLU A 109 -11.43 16.66 10.25
N SER A 110 -11.55 15.45 9.70
CA SER A 110 -11.81 14.27 10.53
C SER A 110 -10.53 13.82 11.24
N ARG A 111 -10.52 14.05 12.55
CA ARG A 111 -9.45 13.59 13.46
C ARG A 111 -9.30 12.08 13.42
N GLU A 112 -10.41 11.35 13.38
CA GLU A 112 -10.41 9.89 13.36
C GLU A 112 -9.74 9.31 12.10
N VAL A 113 -10.04 9.87 10.93
CA VAL A 113 -9.38 9.43 9.68
C VAL A 113 -7.88 9.72 9.73
N TYR A 114 -7.48 10.86 10.29
CA TYR A 114 -6.06 11.17 10.47
C TYR A 114 -5.36 10.18 11.42
N GLU A 115 -5.98 9.85 12.56
CA GLU A 115 -5.44 8.87 13.51
C GLU A 115 -5.29 7.49 12.87
N ASN A 116 -6.29 7.03 12.11
CA ASN A 116 -6.25 5.76 11.38
C ASN A 116 -5.19 5.76 10.26
N LEU A 117 -5.08 6.85 9.48
CA LEU A 117 -4.01 7.01 8.50
C LEU A 117 -2.62 7.01 9.13
N SER A 118 -2.48 7.65 10.30
CA SER A 118 -1.21 7.65 11.01
C SER A 118 -0.84 6.25 11.51
N ALA A 119 -1.81 5.49 12.04
CA ALA A 119 -1.59 4.09 12.43
C ALA A 119 -1.20 3.21 11.24
N MET A 120 -1.80 3.45 10.06
CA MET A 120 -1.46 2.73 8.84
C MET A 120 -0.02 3.02 8.40
N MET A 121 0.39 4.29 8.46
CA MET A 121 1.76 4.71 8.15
C MET A 121 2.78 4.08 9.12
N ASP A 122 2.45 3.99 10.41
CA ASP A 122 3.31 3.33 11.40
C ASP A 122 3.49 1.84 11.08
N LEU A 123 2.40 1.12 10.78
CA LEU A 123 2.47 -0.30 10.39
C LEU A 123 3.30 -0.52 9.12
N LEU A 124 3.16 0.34 8.12
CA LEU A 124 3.95 0.29 6.90
C LEU A 124 5.43 0.56 7.17
N MET A 125 5.74 1.57 7.98
CA MET A 125 7.11 1.89 8.36
C MET A 125 7.77 0.73 9.10
N ASP A 126 7.08 0.14 10.07
CA ASP A 126 7.58 -0.99 10.85
C ASP A 126 7.82 -2.22 9.96
N HIS A 127 6.89 -2.48 9.02
CA HIS A 127 7.06 -3.53 8.02
C HIS A 127 8.31 -3.32 7.17
N TYR A 128 8.46 -2.13 6.57
CA TYR A 128 9.60 -1.84 5.70
C TYR A 128 10.91 -1.83 6.46
N LEU A 129 10.94 -1.32 7.69
CA LEU A 129 12.11 -1.44 8.57
C LEU A 129 12.50 -2.90 8.79
N GLY A 130 11.53 -3.76 9.10
CA GLY A 130 11.78 -5.19 9.26
C GLY A 130 12.37 -5.83 7.99
N LEU A 131 11.85 -5.48 6.81
CA LEU A 131 12.38 -5.97 5.53
C LEU A 131 13.81 -5.47 5.27
N LEU A 132 14.08 -4.18 5.48
CA LEU A 132 15.38 -3.56 5.23
C LEU A 132 16.47 -4.01 6.22
N GLN A 133 16.09 -4.49 7.40
CA GLN A 133 17.01 -5.07 8.39
C GLN A 133 17.46 -6.49 8.04
N THR A 134 16.80 -7.14 7.08
CA THR A 134 17.25 -8.44 6.57
C THR A 134 18.51 -8.29 5.70
N ARG A 135 19.22 -9.40 5.46
CA ARG A 135 20.34 -9.45 4.51
C ARG A 135 19.92 -9.87 3.11
N GLU A 136 18.62 -10.02 2.89
CA GLU A 136 18.05 -10.57 1.67
C GLU A 136 17.80 -9.48 0.63
N ARG A 137 17.85 -9.86 -0.66
CA ARG A 137 17.59 -8.94 -1.79
C ARG A 137 16.23 -9.18 -2.46
N GLU A 138 15.69 -10.37 -2.29
CA GLU A 138 14.43 -10.79 -2.88
C GLU A 138 13.29 -10.58 -1.89
N TYR A 139 12.16 -10.05 -2.35
CA TYR A 139 11.06 -9.64 -1.47
C TYR A 139 10.53 -10.78 -0.59
N LEU A 140 10.27 -11.95 -1.17
CA LEU A 140 9.77 -13.10 -0.41
C LEU A 140 10.75 -13.57 0.66
N LEU A 141 12.06 -13.51 0.37
CA LEU A 141 13.10 -13.84 1.35
C LEU A 141 13.18 -12.77 2.45
N MET A 142 13.03 -11.48 2.10
CA MET A 142 12.93 -10.40 3.10
C MET A 142 11.71 -10.61 4.02
N VAL A 143 10.56 -10.99 3.48
CA VAL A 143 9.35 -11.28 4.27
C VAL A 143 9.57 -12.46 5.20
N ARG A 144 10.11 -13.57 4.69
CA ARG A 144 10.47 -14.75 5.51
C ARG A 144 11.46 -14.38 6.61
N GLY A 145 12.48 -13.59 6.29
CA GLY A 145 13.48 -13.13 7.26
C GLY A 145 12.91 -12.21 8.34
N ALA A 146 12.05 -11.28 7.97
CA ALA A 146 11.46 -10.30 8.89
C ALA A 146 10.42 -10.92 9.83
N TYR A 147 9.56 -11.81 9.32
CA TYR A 147 8.45 -12.37 10.09
C TYR A 147 8.71 -13.79 10.62
N GLN A 148 9.70 -14.50 10.10
CA GLN A 148 10.15 -15.84 10.49
C GLN A 148 9.14 -16.98 10.24
N ASN A 149 7.85 -16.73 10.40
CA ASN A 149 6.80 -17.73 10.23
C ASN A 149 5.50 -17.13 9.66
N ARG A 150 4.65 -18.01 9.16
CA ARG A 150 3.36 -17.68 8.53
C ARG A 150 2.44 -16.91 9.46
N ALA A 151 2.36 -17.28 10.73
CA ALA A 151 1.44 -16.66 11.69
C ALA A 151 1.80 -15.18 11.96
N ALA A 152 3.09 -14.87 12.12
CA ALA A 152 3.55 -13.50 12.32
C ALA A 152 3.28 -12.60 11.11
N TYR A 153 3.49 -13.11 9.88
CA TYR A 153 3.17 -12.34 8.68
C TYR A 153 1.66 -12.16 8.52
N GLN A 154 0.87 -13.20 8.79
CA GLN A 154 -0.59 -13.12 8.78
C GLN A 154 -1.11 -12.10 9.79
N GLU A 155 -0.54 -12.04 10.99
CA GLU A 155 -0.92 -11.06 12.01
C GLU A 155 -0.69 -9.62 11.51
N TYR A 156 0.46 -9.35 10.88
CA TYR A 156 0.69 -8.05 10.23
C TYR A 156 -0.37 -7.73 9.17
N LEU A 157 -0.69 -8.69 8.29
CA LEU A 157 -1.70 -8.50 7.24
C LEU A 157 -3.08 -8.22 7.84
N THR A 158 -3.46 -8.89 8.93
CA THR A 158 -4.71 -8.65 9.66
C THR A 158 -4.75 -7.26 10.31
N ARG A 159 -3.66 -6.82 10.94
CA ARG A 159 -3.57 -5.46 11.51
C ARG A 159 -3.69 -4.40 10.42
N MET A 160 -3.03 -4.60 9.27
CA MET A 160 -3.15 -3.73 8.11
C MET A 160 -4.59 -3.66 7.57
N GLU A 161 -5.27 -4.80 7.44
CA GLU A 161 -6.66 -4.85 7.01
C GLU A 161 -7.58 -4.08 7.97
N HIS A 162 -7.40 -4.26 9.27
CA HIS A 162 -8.21 -3.58 10.28
C HIS A 162 -8.09 -2.05 10.19
N VAL A 163 -6.87 -1.53 10.10
CA VAL A 163 -6.64 -0.08 9.99
C VAL A 163 -7.11 0.46 8.64
N GLU A 164 -6.89 -0.25 7.54
CA GLU A 164 -7.42 0.15 6.22
C GLU A 164 -8.94 0.23 6.19
N HIS A 165 -9.62 -0.71 6.85
CA HIS A 165 -11.07 -0.69 6.99
C HIS A 165 -11.54 0.53 7.79
N ALA A 166 -10.86 0.84 8.91
CA ALA A 166 -11.17 2.00 9.73
C ALA A 166 -10.96 3.33 8.98
N VAL A 167 -9.91 3.43 8.14
CA VAL A 167 -9.71 4.57 7.23
C VAL A 167 -10.86 4.67 6.22
N ASP A 168 -11.21 3.57 5.55
CA ASP A 168 -12.27 3.56 4.55
C ASP A 168 -13.63 3.97 5.16
N GLN A 169 -13.96 3.47 6.36
CA GLN A 169 -15.17 3.85 7.10
C GLN A 169 -15.18 5.33 7.47
N GLY A 170 -14.12 5.82 8.11
CA GLY A 170 -14.06 7.22 8.52
C GLY A 170 -14.13 8.19 7.32
N VAL A 171 -13.58 7.80 6.17
CA VAL A 171 -13.70 8.57 4.91
C VAL A 171 -15.14 8.60 4.42
N VAL A 172 -15.88 7.48 4.46
CA VAL A 172 -17.32 7.44 4.09
C VAL A 172 -18.15 8.32 5.01
N GLU A 173 -17.89 8.28 6.31
CA GLU A 173 -18.61 9.07 7.29
C GLU A 173 -18.35 10.57 7.11
N THR A 174 -17.10 10.95 6.83
CA THR A 174 -16.70 12.35 6.65
C THR A 174 -17.17 12.95 5.32
N LEU A 175 -17.15 12.17 4.24
CA LEU A 175 -17.56 12.63 2.90
C LEU A 175 -19.06 12.41 2.61
N GLY A 176 -19.78 11.72 3.49
CA GLY A 176 -21.12 11.19 3.19
C GLY A 176 -21.07 10.05 2.16
N LYS A 177 -22.24 9.50 1.81
CA LYS A 177 -22.45 8.35 0.89
C LYS A 177 -22.04 8.62 -0.59
N ILE A 178 -20.93 9.32 -0.83
CA ILE A 178 -20.35 9.55 -2.17
C ILE A 178 -19.80 8.23 -2.73
N TRP A 179 -19.35 7.32 -1.87
CA TRP A 179 -18.89 5.98 -2.26
C TRP A 179 -19.97 4.95 -1.91
N PRO A 180 -20.49 4.18 -2.90
CA PRO A 180 -21.44 3.13 -2.61
C PRO A 180 -20.75 2.02 -1.81
N ASP A 181 -21.37 1.55 -0.73
CA ASP A 181 -20.88 0.45 0.13
C ASP A 181 -20.35 -0.78 -0.66
N PRO A 182 -21.00 -1.22 -1.77
CA PRO A 182 -20.44 -2.26 -2.65
C PRO A 182 -19.04 -1.98 -3.22
N TYR A 183 -18.66 -0.71 -3.44
CA TYR A 183 -17.34 -0.33 -3.93
C TYR A 183 -16.24 -0.64 -2.91
N ILE A 184 -16.49 -0.31 -1.64
CA ILE A 184 -15.53 -0.51 -0.54
C ILE A 184 -15.41 -2.00 -0.25
N GLN A 185 -16.53 -2.72 -0.22
CA GLN A 185 -16.54 -4.17 -0.04
C GLN A 185 -15.77 -4.89 -1.15
N SER A 186 -15.96 -4.49 -2.41
CA SER A 186 -15.23 -5.05 -3.56
C SER A 186 -13.72 -4.77 -3.48
N LYS A 187 -13.32 -3.55 -3.10
CA LYS A 187 -11.91 -3.19 -2.86
C LYS A 187 -11.30 -4.05 -1.74
N GLN A 188 -11.97 -4.16 -0.60
CA GLN A 188 -11.50 -4.92 0.56
C GLN A 188 -11.40 -6.42 0.27
N LYS A 189 -12.34 -6.97 -0.51
CA LYS A 189 -12.26 -8.36 -0.99
C LYS A 189 -11.03 -8.57 -1.89
N ALA A 190 -10.82 -7.72 -2.89
CA ALA A 190 -9.66 -7.83 -3.78
C ALA A 190 -8.32 -7.72 -3.02
N ILE A 191 -8.23 -6.83 -2.03
CA ILE A 191 -7.04 -6.71 -1.17
C ILE A 191 -6.80 -8.01 -0.38
N ARG A 192 -7.83 -8.57 0.24
CA ARG A 192 -7.74 -9.84 0.97
C ARG A 192 -7.27 -10.99 0.08
N ASP A 193 -7.81 -11.10 -1.14
CA ASP A 193 -7.45 -12.18 -2.06
C ASP A 193 -5.98 -12.08 -2.48
N VAL A 194 -5.48 -10.87 -2.77
CA VAL A 194 -4.06 -10.65 -3.08
C VAL A 194 -3.18 -10.93 -1.87
N ARG A 195 -3.58 -10.50 -0.66
CA ARG A 195 -2.83 -10.76 0.59
C ARG A 195 -2.77 -12.23 0.95
N LYS A 196 -3.86 -12.97 0.76
CA LYS A 196 -3.90 -14.41 0.98
C LYS A 196 -2.89 -15.11 0.08
N ARG A 197 -2.86 -14.73 -1.20
CA ARG A 197 -1.87 -15.27 -2.15
C ARG A 197 -0.44 -14.90 -1.77
N ALA A 198 -0.19 -13.65 -1.36
CA ALA A 198 1.13 -13.23 -0.89
C ALA A 198 1.58 -14.00 0.37
N LEU A 199 0.66 -14.32 1.28
CA LEU A 199 0.93 -15.18 2.44
C LEU A 199 1.31 -16.59 2.02
N ASP A 200 0.58 -17.20 1.07
CA ASP A 200 0.86 -18.53 0.54
C ASP A 200 2.17 -18.59 -0.26
N ASP A 201 2.51 -17.55 -1.03
CA ASP A 201 3.76 -17.46 -1.77
C ASP A 201 4.97 -17.28 -0.82
N ALA A 202 4.76 -16.57 0.30
CA ALA A 202 5.77 -16.36 1.32
C ALA A 202 5.94 -17.57 2.25
N PHE A 203 4.92 -18.40 2.51
CA PHE A 203 4.99 -19.53 3.45
C PHE A 203 4.08 -20.71 3.07
#